data_AF-A0A925P429-F1
#
_entry.id   AF-A0A925P429-F1
#
_cell.length_a   1.000
_cell.length_b   1.000
_cell.length_c   1.000
_cell.angle_alpha   90.00
_cell.angle_beta   90.00
_cell.angle_gamma   90.00
#
_symmetry.space_group_name_H-M   'P 1'
#
loop_
_entity.id
_entity.type
_entity.pdbx_description
1 polymer ?
#
loop_
_entity_poly.entity_id
_entity_poly.type
_entity_poly.pdbx_seq_one_letter_code
_entity_poly.pdbx_strand_id
1 'polypeptide(L)'
;MPKQTSHNTGSELFIVDNSHPDWQARRYLHDWCQLAKQFDIATGYFEIGALLCLGSEWLKVDKLRIFMGDEVETHQTGTVILDVGHVG
;
A
#
# COMPACT_ATOMS: atom_id res chain seq x y z
N MET A 1 -0.51 -8.51 30.76
CA MET A 1 -0.17 -8.16 29.37
C MET A 1 1.35 -8.10 29.26
N PRO A 2 2.00 -8.72 28.27
CA PRO A 2 3.43 -8.57 28.09
C PRO A 2 3.73 -7.12 27.67
N LYS A 3 4.70 -6.52 28.34
CA LYS A 3 5.16 -5.15 28.11
C LYS A 3 6.09 -5.18 26.89
N GLN A 4 5.72 -4.49 25.81
CA GLN A 4 6.59 -4.32 24.66
C GLN A 4 7.74 -3.38 25.06
N THR A 5 8.96 -3.89 25.12
CA THR A 5 10.18 -3.10 25.30
C THR A 5 10.53 -2.48 23.96
N SER A 6 10.23 -1.19 23.81
CA SER A 6 10.53 -0.39 22.62
C SER A 6 12.04 -0.29 22.40
N HIS A 7 12.53 -0.92 21.34
CA HIS A 7 13.83 -0.61 20.78
C HIS A 7 13.69 -0.21 19.31
N ASN A 8 14.11 1.04 19.05
CA ASN A 8 14.35 1.72 17.79
C ASN A 8 13.13 2.27 17.01
N THR A 9 12.91 3.58 17.20
CA THR A 9 12.09 4.54 16.44
C THR A 9 10.78 3.98 15.90
N GLY A 10 9.74 4.01 16.75
CA GLY A 10 8.38 3.75 16.31
C GLY A 10 8.01 4.69 15.18
N SER A 11 7.63 4.14 14.03
CA SER A 11 6.94 4.88 12.98
C SER A 11 5.76 5.62 13.61
N GLU A 12 5.65 6.92 13.38
CA GLU A 12 4.50 7.68 13.84
C GLU A 12 3.22 7.03 13.31
N LEU A 13 2.30 6.69 14.22
CA LEU A 13 1.03 6.09 13.84
C LEU A 13 0.18 7.16 13.17
N PHE A 14 -0.04 7.02 11.87
CA PHE A 14 -0.89 7.90 11.08
C PHE A 14 -2.22 7.21 10.78
N ILE A 15 -3.32 7.75 11.29
CA ILE A 15 -4.67 7.22 11.09
C ILE A 15 -5.43 8.17 10.17
N VAL A 16 -6.06 7.61 9.16
CA VAL A 16 -6.88 8.36 8.21
C VAL A 16 -8.33 7.92 8.33
N ASP A 17 -9.22 8.89 8.55
CA ASP A 17 -10.65 8.68 8.44
C ASP A 17 -11.13 9.04 7.03
N ASN A 18 -11.54 8.03 6.26
CA ASN A 18 -12.04 8.21 4.90
C ASN A 18 -13.45 8.83 4.83
N SER A 19 -14.10 9.11 5.97
CA SER A 19 -15.41 9.79 5.99
C SER A 19 -15.34 11.23 5.47
N HIS A 20 -14.17 11.88 5.57
CA HIS A 20 -13.96 13.24 5.11
C HIS A 20 -13.53 13.28 3.62
N PRO A 21 -14.16 14.10 2.77
CA PRO A 21 -13.91 14.09 1.33
C PRO A 21 -12.48 14.46 0.95
N ASP A 22 -11.84 15.36 1.71
CA ASP A 22 -10.50 15.88 1.41
C ASP A 22 -9.34 15.04 1.97
N TRP A 23 -9.59 14.19 2.97
CA TRP A 23 -8.55 13.52 3.76
C TRP A 23 -8.66 12.01 3.69
N GLN A 24 -8.63 11.47 2.47
CA GLN A 24 -8.76 10.05 2.23
C GLN A 24 -7.39 9.37 2.12
N ALA A 25 -7.29 8.11 2.53
CA ALA A 25 -6.08 7.29 2.45
C ALA A 25 -5.50 7.27 1.02
N ARG A 26 -6.37 7.26 0.00
CA ARG A 26 -5.99 7.36 -1.42
C ARG A 26 -5.13 8.59 -1.72
N ARG A 27 -5.47 9.75 -1.14
CA ARG A 27 -4.73 11.00 -1.38
C ARG A 27 -3.33 10.91 -0.80
N TYR A 28 -3.21 10.42 0.43
CA TYR A 28 -1.92 10.24 1.08
C TYR A 28 -1.06 9.21 0.37
N LEU A 29 -1.64 8.07 -0.04
CA LEU A 29 -0.94 7.06 -0.84
C LEU A 29 -0.38 7.66 -2.14
N HIS A 30 -1.18 8.46 -2.85
CA HIS A 30 -0.73 9.15 -4.08
C HIS A 30 0.44 10.11 -3.80
N ASP A 31 0.31 10.96 -2.79
CA ASP A 31 1.34 11.96 -2.47
C ASP A 31 2.63 11.28 -1.95
N TRP A 32 2.50 10.16 -1.24
CA TRP A 32 3.64 9.37 -0.76
C TRP A 32 4.32 8.54 -1.84
N CYS A 33 3.69 8.25 -2.98
CA CYS A 33 4.37 7.62 -4.12
C CYS A 33 5.62 8.40 -4.55
N GLN A 34 5.66 9.72 -4.33
CA GLN A 34 6.80 10.57 -4.68
C GLN A 34 7.97 10.47 -3.71
N LEU A 35 7.74 9.97 -2.50
CA LEU A 35 8.71 9.96 -1.40
C LEU A 35 9.10 8.54 -0.98
N ALA A 36 8.20 7.58 -1.17
CA ALA A 36 8.35 6.21 -0.69
C ALA A 36 9.15 5.35 -1.67
N LYS A 37 10.15 4.63 -1.14
CA LYS A 37 10.87 3.58 -1.87
C LYS A 37 10.10 2.26 -1.91
N GLN A 38 9.27 2.02 -0.89
CA GLN A 38 8.54 0.77 -0.74
C GLN A 38 7.20 1.02 -0.05
N PHE A 39 6.19 0.30 -0.50
CA PHE A 39 4.92 0.13 0.20
C PHE A 39 4.73 -1.34 0.59
N ASP A 40 4.41 -1.57 1.87
CA ASP A 40 3.90 -2.83 2.38
C ASP A 40 2.47 -2.57 2.88
N ILE A 41 1.48 -3.08 2.15
CA ILE A 41 0.06 -2.87 2.43
C ILE A 41 -0.53 -4.18 2.95
N ALA A 42 -1.19 -4.15 4.11
CA ALA A 42 -2.01 -5.26 4.59
C ALA A 42 -3.48 -4.84 4.54
N THR A 43 -4.31 -5.59 3.82
CA THR A 43 -5.73 -5.28 3.63
C THR A 43 -6.56 -6.56 3.59
N GLY A 44 -7.85 -6.46 3.90
CA GLY A 44 -8.79 -7.57 3.67
C GLY A 44 -8.98 -7.80 2.18
N TYR A 45 -9.34 -6.73 1.46
CA TYR A 45 -9.62 -6.75 0.03
C TYR A 45 -8.77 -5.70 -0.70
N PHE A 46 -8.33 -6.00 -1.92
CA PHE A 46 -7.62 -5.07 -2.79
C PHE A 46 -8.09 -5.23 -4.24
N GLU A 47 -8.59 -4.15 -4.82
CA GLU A 47 -9.01 -4.11 -6.22
C GLU A 47 -7.90 -3.49 -7.07
N ILE A 48 -7.58 -4.11 -8.21
CA ILE A 48 -6.44 -3.68 -9.04
C ILE A 48 -6.63 -2.27 -9.62
N GLY A 49 -7.86 -1.87 -9.93
CA GLY A 49 -8.24 -0.52 -10.33
C GLY A 49 -7.96 0.55 -9.26
N ALA A 50 -7.74 0.19 -7.99
CA ALA A 50 -7.23 1.12 -6.99
C ALA A 50 -5.86 1.70 -7.38
N LEU A 51 -5.05 0.96 -8.14
CA LEU A 51 -3.79 1.47 -8.70
C LEU A 51 -4.04 2.52 -9.78
N LEU A 52 -5.12 2.40 -10.57
CA LEU A 52 -5.49 3.43 -11.55
C LEU A 52 -5.84 4.75 -10.86
N CYS A 53 -6.41 4.70 -9.66
CA CYS A 53 -6.66 5.88 -8.84
C CYS A 53 -5.39 6.58 -8.32
N LEU A 54 -4.25 5.88 -8.32
CA LEU A 54 -2.92 6.44 -8.04
C LEU A 54 -2.22 6.94 -9.32
N GLY A 55 -2.84 6.77 -10.48
CA GLY A 55 -2.34 7.26 -11.76
C GLY A 55 -1.00 6.63 -12.15
N SER A 56 -0.10 7.43 -12.71
CA SER A 56 1.27 7.00 -13.02
C SER A 56 2.21 7.04 -11.81
N GLU A 57 1.78 7.59 -10.67
CA GLU A 57 2.66 7.82 -9.53
C GLU A 57 3.07 6.52 -8.84
N TRP A 58 2.20 5.51 -8.79
CA TRP A 58 2.52 4.24 -8.12
C TRP A 58 3.68 3.48 -8.79
N LEU A 59 3.94 3.74 -10.08
CA LEU A 59 5.09 3.19 -10.81
C LEU A 59 6.44 3.75 -10.32
N LYS A 60 6.43 4.88 -9.60
CA LYS A 60 7.64 5.49 -9.02
C LYS A 60 8.10 4.78 -7.75
N VAL A 61 7.25 3.94 -7.16
CA VAL A 61 7.58 3.17 -5.96
C VAL A 61 8.34 1.92 -6.39
N ASP A 62 9.60 1.79 -5.96
CA ASP A 62 10.47 0.68 -6.37
C ASP A 62 9.87 -0.69 -6.00
N LYS A 63 9.12 -0.76 -4.91
CA LYS A 63 8.55 -2.01 -4.40
C LYS A 63 7.17 -1.84 -3.79
N LEU A 64 6.19 -2.59 -4.31
CA LEU A 64 4.83 -2.65 -3.78
C LEU A 64 4.52 -4.09 -3.36
N ARG A 65 4.36 -4.33 -2.07
CA ARG A 65 3.89 -5.61 -1.51
C ARG A 65 2.50 -5.42 -0.93
N ILE A 66 1.58 -6.32 -1.29
CA ILE A 66 0.22 -6.33 -0.74
C ILE A 66 -0.06 -7.70 -0.11
N PHE A 67 -0.42 -7.71 1.16
CA PHE A 67 -0.91 -8.87 1.90
C PHE A 67 -2.44 -8.78 2.00
N MET A 68 -3.14 -9.73 1.39
CA MET A 68 -4.61 -9.76 1.32
C MET A 68 -5.15 -10.88 2.21
N GLY A 69 -6.13 -10.55 3.06
CA GLY A 69 -6.70 -11.46 4.07
C GLY A 69 -8.06 -12.04 3.74
N ASP A 70 -8.77 -11.52 2.73
CA ASP A 70 -10.09 -11.96 2.26
C ASP A 70 -10.01 -12.43 0.80
N GLU A 71 -10.91 -13.34 0.42
CA GLU A 71 -10.83 -14.12 -0.82
C GLU A 71 -10.68 -13.21 -2.05
N VAL A 72 -9.65 -13.48 -2.85
CA VAL A 72 -9.49 -12.83 -4.15
C VAL A 72 -10.63 -13.35 -5.02
N GLU A 73 -11.59 -12.49 -5.40
CA GLU A 73 -12.50 -12.78 -6.52
C GLU A 73 -11.65 -12.87 -7.78
N THR A 74 -11.06 -14.04 -7.95
CA THR A 74 -10.06 -14.34 -8.94
C THR A 74 -10.82 -14.70 -10.21
N HIS A 75 -11.16 -13.71 -11.03
CA HIS A 75 -11.19 -13.96 -12.46
C HIS A 75 -9.74 -14.12 -12.94
N GLN A 76 -9.20 -15.30 -12.64
CA GLN A 76 -7.93 -15.89 -13.08
C GLN A 76 -6.61 -15.14 -12.73
N THR A 77 -5.75 -15.90 -12.05
CA THR A 77 -4.27 -15.90 -12.05
C THR A 77 -3.66 -15.59 -10.67
N GLY A 78 -2.91 -16.59 -10.16
CA GLY A 78 -2.39 -16.65 -8.80
C GLY A 78 -1.38 -15.58 -8.43
N THR A 79 -1.05 -15.56 -7.13
CA THR A 79 0.01 -14.77 -6.46
C THR A 79 0.73 -13.80 -7.39
N VAL A 80 0.21 -12.57 -7.48
CA VAL A 80 0.83 -11.53 -8.27
C VAL A 80 1.99 -10.93 -7.47
N ILE A 81 3.18 -11.52 -7.61
CA ILE A 81 4.44 -10.85 -7.26
C ILE A 81 4.85 -10.06 -8.50
N LEU A 82 4.50 -8.77 -8.54
CA LEU A 82 5.05 -7.86 -9.55
C LEU A 82 6.45 -7.42 -9.09
N ASP A 83 7.47 -8.08 -9.60
CA ASP A 83 8.84 -7.56 -9.55
C ASP A 83 9.02 -6.65 -10.77
N VAL A 84 8.93 -5.33 -10.57
CA VAL A 84 9.19 -4.36 -11.64
C VAL A 84 10.71 -4.16 -11.71
N GLY A 85 11.39 -5.04 -12.43
CA GLY A 85 12.81 -4.92 -12.74
C GLY A 85 13.07 -3.71 -13.64
N HIS A 86 13.84 -2.74 -13.12
CA HIS A 86 14.38 -1.62 -13.88
C HIS A 86 15.35 -2.16 -14.95
N VAL A 87 15.05 -1.90 -16.23
CA VAL A 87 15.93 -2.22 -17.35
C VAL A 87 16.61 -0.94 -17.82
N GLY A 88 17.91 -0.82 -17.53
CA GLY A 88 18.86 0.07 -18.20
C GLY A 88 18.86 1.52 -17.77
#